data_AF-A0A183NSX2-F1
#
_entry.id   AF-A0A183NSX2-F1
#
_cell.length_a   1.000
_cell.length_b   1.000
_cell.length_c   1.000
_cell.angle_alpha   90.00
_cell.angle_beta   90.00
_cell.angle_gamma   90.00
#
_symmetry.space_group_name_H-M   'P 1'
#
loop_
_entity.id
_entity.type
_entity.pdbx_description
1 polymer ?
#
loop_
_entity_poly.entity_id
_entity_poly.type
_entity_poly.pdbx_seq_one_letter_code
_entity_poly.pdbx_strand_id
1 'polypeptide(L)'
;MLRLLDSYCVKTLPPNILYLPDFINEEEEQELLKHIYSAPLPKWVSLRGRRLQNWGGIPHVKGMLVENVPQWLQKYMDRVSELCLFDNNNNNKANHVLVNEYEPGQGIFVSECFYLISLLKHENYVHH
;
A
#
# COMPACT_ATOMS: atom_id res chain seq x y z
N MET A 1 -16.60 0.94 -16.37
CA MET A 1 -15.53 0.80 -15.35
C MET A 1 -15.86 -0.27 -14.31
N LEU A 2 -16.96 -0.18 -13.56
CA LEU A 2 -17.37 -1.24 -12.60
C LEU A 2 -17.45 -2.64 -13.24
N ARG A 3 -17.97 -2.76 -14.47
CA ARG A 3 -18.00 -4.03 -15.23
C ARG A 3 -16.63 -4.62 -15.60
N LEU A 4 -15.54 -3.84 -15.49
CA LEU A 4 -14.18 -4.31 -15.77
C LEU A 4 -13.55 -5.00 -14.55
N LEU A 5 -14.02 -4.69 -13.34
CA LEU A 5 -13.50 -5.28 -12.11
C LEU A 5 -14.12 -6.63 -11.78
N ASP A 6 -15.35 -6.87 -12.25
CA ASP A 6 -16.05 -8.15 -12.09
C ASP A 6 -15.25 -9.35 -12.63
N SER A 7 -14.44 -9.15 -13.68
CA SER A 7 -13.56 -10.19 -14.23
C SER A 7 -12.34 -10.50 -13.36
N TYR A 8 -12.01 -9.64 -12.40
CA TYR A 8 -10.91 -9.83 -11.43
C TYR A 8 -11.41 -10.39 -10.09
N CYS A 9 -12.73 -10.60 -9.93
CA CYS A 9 -13.28 -11.27 -8.76
C CYS A 9 -12.83 -12.73 -8.69
N VAL A 10 -12.24 -13.12 -7.56
CA VAL A 10 -11.88 -14.51 -7.30
C VAL A 10 -13.12 -15.24 -6.79
N LYS A 11 -13.68 -16.16 -7.59
CA LYS A 11 -14.96 -16.83 -7.30
C LYS A 11 -15.05 -17.53 -5.94
N THR A 12 -13.90 -17.93 -5.38
CA THR A 12 -13.80 -18.62 -4.09
C THR A 12 -13.64 -17.67 -2.90
N LEU A 13 -13.52 -16.36 -3.15
CA LEU A 13 -13.34 -15.32 -2.14
C LEU A 13 -14.55 -14.38 -2.10
N PRO A 14 -14.72 -13.63 -1.01
CA PRO A 14 -15.68 -12.53 -0.94
C PRO A 14 -15.59 -11.58 -2.16
N PRO A 15 -16.73 -11.03 -2.62
CA PRO A 15 -16.79 -10.23 -3.86
C PRO A 15 -16.03 -8.89 -3.79
N ASN A 16 -15.60 -8.48 -2.59
CA ASN A 16 -14.74 -7.32 -2.37
C ASN A 16 -13.24 -7.65 -2.47
N ILE A 17 -12.88 -8.88 -2.84
CA ILE A 17 -11.49 -9.28 -3.09
C ILE A 17 -11.29 -9.45 -4.59
N LEU A 18 -10.38 -8.64 -5.11
CA LEU A 18 -9.99 -8.63 -6.51
C LEU A 18 -8.54 -9.10 -6.65
N TYR A 19 -8.27 -9.90 -7.67
CA TYR A 19 -6.93 -10.28 -8.07
C TYR A 19 -6.63 -9.70 -9.44
N LEU A 20 -5.73 -8.72 -9.49
CA LEU A 20 -5.27 -8.10 -10.73
C LEU A 20 -3.88 -8.68 -11.07
N PRO A 21 -3.79 -9.67 -11.96
CA PRO A 21 -2.50 -10.16 -12.44
C PRO A 21 -1.80 -9.07 -13.25
N ASP A 22 -0.46 -9.12 -13.27
CA ASP A 22 0.38 -8.26 -14.12
C ASP A 22 0.08 -6.75 -13.96
N PHE A 23 -0.31 -6.34 -12.76
CA PHE A 23 -0.64 -4.95 -12.45
C PHE A 23 0.56 -4.00 -12.61
N ILE A 24 1.77 -4.52 -12.44
CA ILE A 24 3.03 -3.90 -12.83
C ILE A 24 3.71 -4.80 -13.87
N ASN A 25 4.44 -4.22 -14.83
CA ASN A 25 5.26 -4.99 -15.75
C ASN A 25 6.69 -5.19 -15.21
N GLU A 26 7.50 -5.97 -15.92
CA GLU A 26 8.87 -6.31 -15.50
C GLU A 26 9.76 -5.06 -15.39
N GLU A 27 9.63 -4.09 -16.30
CA GLU A 27 10.43 -2.86 -16.24
C GLU A 27 10.05 -1.99 -15.03
N GLU A 28 8.76 -1.87 -14.75
CA GLU A 28 8.21 -1.16 -13.59
C GLU A 28 8.64 -1.79 -12.27
N GLU A 29 8.66 -3.13 -12.20
CA GLU A 29 9.16 -3.88 -11.05
C GLU A 29 10.64 -3.60 -10.81
N GLN A 30 11.48 -3.69 -11.84
CA GLN A 30 12.91 -3.41 -11.74
C GLN A 30 13.18 -1.97 -11.29
N GLU A 31 12.43 -1.00 -11.84
CA GLU A 31 12.51 0.41 -11.44
C GLU A 31 12.10 0.60 -9.97
N LEU A 32 10.99 -0.02 -9.55
CA LEU A 32 10.52 0.00 -8.17
C LEU A 32 11.57 -0.54 -7.20
N LEU A 33 12.13 -1.72 -7.48
CA LEU A 33 13.14 -2.35 -6.63
C LEU A 33 14.37 -1.45 -6.51
N LYS A 34 14.85 -0.88 -7.62
CA LYS A 34 15.97 0.06 -7.62
C LYS A 34 15.71 1.23 -6.67
N HIS A 35 14.53 1.85 -6.74
CA HIS A 35 14.19 2.97 -5.87
C HIS A 35 14.04 2.55 -4.40
N ILE A 36 13.35 1.45 -4.14
CA ILE A 36 13.15 0.89 -2.78
C ILE A 36 14.50 0.65 -2.10
N TYR A 37 15.45 0.00 -2.79
CA TYR A 37 16.76 -0.32 -2.22
C TYR A 37 17.73 0.86 -2.20
N SER A 38 17.50 1.89 -3.02
CA SER A 38 18.26 3.16 -2.94
C SER A 38 17.82 4.07 -1.80
N ALA A 39 16.71 3.76 -1.13
CA ALA A 39 16.21 4.56 -0.02
C ALA A 39 17.26 4.61 1.11
N PRO A 40 17.43 5.78 1.76
CA PRO A 40 18.44 5.95 2.79
C PRO A 40 18.12 5.04 3.99
N LEU A 41 19.16 4.53 4.68
CA LEU A 41 19.01 3.61 5.82
C LEU A 41 17.96 4.05 6.87
N PRO A 42 17.86 5.34 7.26
CA PRO A 42 16.84 5.79 8.22
C PRO A 42 15.39 5.62 7.75
N LYS A 43 15.14 5.40 6.45
CA LYS A 43 13.80 5.12 5.91
C LYS A 43 13.34 3.71 6.22
N TRP A 44 14.28 2.79 6.49
CA TRP A 44 13.99 1.43 6.91
C TRP A 44 13.83 1.34 8.42
N VAL A 45 12.66 0.86 8.84
CA VAL A 45 12.37 0.53 10.23
C VAL A 45 12.33 -0.99 10.38
N SER A 46 13.17 -1.53 11.24
CA SER A 46 13.15 -2.96 11.57
C SER A 46 12.06 -3.24 12.61
N LEU A 47 11.19 -4.19 12.29
CA LEU A 47 10.14 -4.70 13.16
C LEU A 47 10.40 -6.18 13.46
N ARG A 48 9.61 -6.79 14.34
CA ARG A 48 9.73 -8.24 14.61
C ARG A 48 9.40 -9.04 13.35
N GLY A 49 10.42 -9.61 12.73
CA GLY A 49 10.29 -10.50 11.56
C GLY A 49 9.88 -9.78 10.27
N ARG A 50 10.25 -8.51 10.10
CA ARG A 50 10.20 -7.78 8.81
C ARG A 50 10.94 -6.45 8.93
N ARG A 51 11.18 -5.78 7.80
CA ARG A 51 11.46 -4.34 7.78
C ARG A 51 10.44 -3.58 6.94
N LEU A 52 10.27 -2.31 7.24
CA LEU A 52 9.22 -1.45 6.70
C LEU A 52 9.81 -0.11 6.22
N GLN A 53 9.32 0.39 5.09
CA GLN A 53 9.39 1.82 4.73
C GLN A 53 8.00 2.44 4.78
N ASN A 54 7.93 3.71 5.18
CA ASN A 54 6.70 4.50 5.15
C ASN A 54 6.89 5.75 4.27
N TRP A 55 5.99 5.94 3.32
CA TRP A 55 5.95 7.07 2.39
C TRP A 55 4.58 7.77 2.41
N GLY A 56 4.56 9.10 2.38
CA GLY A 56 3.33 9.90 2.26
C GLY A 56 2.63 10.24 3.58
N GLY A 57 2.77 9.41 4.61
CA GLY A 57 2.11 9.66 5.89
C GLY A 57 2.85 9.08 7.10
N ILE A 58 3.32 9.93 8.01
CA ILE A 58 3.90 9.48 9.28
C ILE A 58 2.82 9.48 10.37
N PRO A 59 2.59 8.35 11.07
CA PRO A 59 1.74 8.32 12.25
C PRO A 59 2.25 9.31 13.30
N HIS A 60 1.37 10.19 13.77
CA HIS A 60 1.66 11.16 14.82
C HIS A 60 0.55 11.11 15.87
N VAL A 61 0.85 11.53 17.11
CA VAL A 61 -0.09 11.53 18.24
C VAL A 61 -1.35 12.39 18.02
N LYS A 62 -1.40 13.17 16.94
CA LYS A 62 -2.52 14.06 16.56
C LYS A 62 -3.17 13.67 15.22
N GLY A 63 -2.85 12.49 14.68
CA GLY A 63 -3.27 12.06 13.34
C GLY A 63 -2.08 11.77 12.42
N MET A 64 -2.29 11.79 11.11
CA MET A 64 -1.22 11.54 10.14
C MET A 64 -0.55 12.84 9.70
N LEU A 65 0.77 12.91 9.76
CA LEU A 65 1.54 13.97 9.13
C LEU A 65 1.74 13.63 7.67
N VAL A 66 1.22 14.46 6.77
CA VAL A 66 1.36 14.30 5.33
C VAL A 66 2.78 14.66 4.91
N GLU A 67 3.46 13.73 4.25
CA GLU A 67 4.74 13.97 3.59
C GLU A 67 4.57 13.88 2.08
N ASN A 68 5.47 14.53 1.33
CA ASN A 68 5.50 14.36 -0.11
C ASN A 68 5.88 12.92 -0.46
N VAL A 69 5.04 12.26 -1.26
CA VAL A 69 5.36 10.99 -1.87
C VAL A 69 6.31 11.24 -3.05
N PRO A 70 7.39 10.45 -3.19
CA PRO A 70 8.29 10.62 -4.32
C PRO A 70 7.60 10.19 -5.63
N GLN A 71 7.95 10.86 -6.72
CA GLN A 71 7.28 10.69 -8.02
C GLN A 71 7.28 9.25 -8.54
N TRP A 72 8.33 8.48 -8.24
CA TRP A 72 8.44 7.06 -8.61
C TRP A 72 7.37 6.18 -7.95
N LEU A 73 6.80 6.59 -6.80
CA LEU A 73 5.65 5.94 -6.17
C LEU A 73 4.31 6.55 -6.60
N GLN A 74 4.27 7.85 -6.84
CA GLN A 74 3.02 8.56 -7.14
C GLN A 74 2.26 7.95 -8.32
N LYS A 75 2.98 7.52 -9.38
CA LYS A 75 2.37 6.89 -10.56
C LYS A 75 1.53 5.65 -10.21
N TYR A 76 1.97 4.85 -9.23
CA TYR A 76 1.25 3.65 -8.80
C TYR A 76 0.08 3.98 -7.87
N MET A 77 0.23 5.01 -7.02
CA MET A 77 -0.85 5.50 -6.18
C MET A 77 -2.01 6.07 -7.02
N ASP A 78 -1.70 6.80 -8.08
CA ASP A 78 -2.68 7.32 -9.03
C ASP A 78 -3.38 6.17 -9.75
N ARG A 79 -2.61 5.20 -10.29
CA ARG A 79 -3.15 4.02 -10.96
C ARG A 79 -4.10 3.18 -10.07
N VAL A 80 -3.78 3.03 -8.78
CA VAL A 80 -4.70 2.36 -7.84
C VAL A 80 -5.92 3.22 -7.53
N SER A 81 -5.75 4.53 -7.38
CA SER A 81 -6.87 5.44 -7.14
C SER A 81 -7.86 5.47 -8.31
N GLU A 82 -7.38 5.30 -9.53
CA GLU A 82 -8.18 5.17 -10.76
C GLU A 82 -9.02 3.89 -10.83
N LEU A 83 -8.71 2.86 -10.01
CA LEU A 83 -9.56 1.67 -9.89
C LEU A 83 -10.88 1.98 -9.17
N CYS A 84 -11.05 3.19 -8.60
CA CYS A 84 -12.23 3.59 -7.83
C CYS A 84 -12.61 2.59 -6.73
N LEU A 85 -11.61 1.95 -6.11
CA LEU A 85 -11.80 1.03 -4.98
C LEU A 85 -12.18 1.77 -3.68
N PHE A 86 -11.88 3.05 -3.64
CA PHE A 86 -12.24 3.95 -2.56
C PHE A 86 -13.59 4.61 -2.91
N ASP A 87 -14.45 4.93 -1.92
CA ASP A 87 -15.71 5.63 -2.15
C ASP A 87 -15.55 6.80 -3.14
N ASN A 88 -16.52 6.96 -4.04
CA ASN A 88 -16.49 7.89 -5.18
C ASN A 88 -16.53 9.39 -4.80
N ASN A 89 -16.27 9.75 -3.56
CA ASN A 89 -16.08 11.13 -3.14
C ASN A 89 -14.61 11.53 -3.41
N ASN A 90 -14.41 12.72 -4.03
CA ASN A 90 -13.12 13.26 -4.52
C ASN A 90 -11.95 13.29 -3.50
N ASN A 91 -12.20 12.95 -2.24
CA ASN A 91 -11.22 12.96 -1.15
C ASN A 91 -10.61 11.57 -0.86
N ASN A 92 -10.97 10.53 -1.63
CA ASN A 92 -10.63 9.15 -1.31
C ASN A 92 -9.56 8.59 -2.26
N LYS A 93 -8.42 9.27 -2.35
CA LYS A 93 -7.25 8.79 -3.11
C LYS A 93 -6.25 8.11 -2.17
N ALA A 94 -5.46 7.20 -2.72
CA ALA A 94 -4.28 6.69 -2.03
C ALA A 94 -3.39 7.86 -1.61
N ASN A 95 -2.95 7.87 -0.34
CA ASN A 95 -2.17 8.98 0.23
C ASN A 95 -0.92 8.54 0.99
N HIS A 96 -0.70 7.24 1.17
CA HIS A 96 0.54 6.70 1.73
C HIS A 96 0.84 5.31 1.19
N VAL A 97 2.11 4.92 1.26
CA VAL A 97 2.63 3.62 0.80
C VAL A 97 3.46 3.00 1.91
N LEU A 98 3.17 1.73 2.21
CA LEU A 98 3.99 0.90 3.07
C LEU A 98 4.75 -0.14 2.24
N VAL A 99 6.08 -0.08 2.25
CA VAL A 99 6.93 -1.11 1.63
C VAL A 99 7.38 -2.07 2.71
N ASN A 100 6.92 -3.32 2.67
CA ASN A 100 7.36 -4.36 3.60
C ASN A 100 8.34 -5.30 2.91
N GLU A 101 9.40 -5.69 3.61
CA GLU A 101 10.30 -6.75 3.17
C GLU A 101 10.36 -7.88 4.21
N TYR A 102 10.36 -9.10 3.70
CA TYR A 102 10.43 -10.35 4.44
C TYR A 102 11.57 -11.22 3.91
N GLU A 103 12.44 -11.70 4.80
CA GLU A 103 13.39 -12.77 4.51
C GLU A 103 12.73 -14.16 4.60
N PRO A 104 13.37 -15.23 4.09
CA PRO A 104 12.86 -16.58 4.29
C PRO A 104 12.59 -16.90 5.77
N GLY A 105 11.37 -17.36 6.08
CA GLY A 105 10.92 -17.66 7.45
C GLY A 105 10.36 -16.46 8.22
N GLN A 106 10.37 -15.26 7.62
CA GLN A 106 9.70 -14.07 8.17
C GLN A 106 8.23 -13.99 7.75
N GLY A 107 7.45 -13.14 8.42
CA GLY A 107 6.03 -12.98 8.11
C GLY A 107 5.33 -11.94 8.97
N ILE A 108 4.06 -11.71 8.66
CA ILE A 108 3.18 -10.88 9.48
C ILE A 108 2.62 -11.73 10.60
N PHE A 109 3.19 -11.61 11.80
CA PHE A 109 2.62 -12.23 12.99
C PHE A 109 1.29 -11.55 13.33
N VAL A 110 0.24 -12.36 13.53
CA VAL A 110 -1.12 -11.88 13.76
C VAL A 110 -1.26 -11.37 15.19
N SER A 111 -1.09 -10.07 15.38
CA SER A 111 -1.73 -9.32 16.46
C SER A 111 -2.55 -8.22 15.81
N GLU A 112 -3.87 -8.46 15.69
CA GLU A 112 -4.90 -7.59 15.09
C GLU A 112 -4.57 -7.00 13.69
N CYS A 113 -5.02 -7.73 12.65
CA CYS A 113 -5.34 -7.30 11.27
C CYS A 113 -4.43 -6.30 10.52
N PHE A 114 -3.54 -6.76 9.62
CA PHE A 114 -3.14 -6.00 8.41
C PHE A 114 -2.74 -6.92 7.23
N TYR A 115 -3.29 -6.66 6.03
CA TYR A 115 -3.09 -7.44 4.80
C TYR A 115 -1.81 -7.05 4.01
N LEU A 116 -1.30 -8.01 3.22
CA LEU A 116 -0.16 -7.92 2.28
C LEU A 116 -0.37 -6.84 1.20
N ILE A 117 0.72 -6.13 0.85
CA ILE A 117 0.79 -4.88 0.04
C ILE A 117 -0.32 -3.89 0.42
N SER A 118 -0.08 -3.17 1.51
CA SER A 118 -1.05 -2.27 2.11
C SER A 118 -0.91 -0.85 1.53
N LEU A 119 -1.80 -0.48 0.60
CA LEU A 119 -2.28 0.90 0.50
C LEU A 119 -3.40 1.02 1.53
N LEU A 120 -3.10 1.53 2.73
CA LEU A 120 -4.12 1.72 3.75
C LEU A 120 -4.79 3.09 3.54
N LYS A 121 -6.02 3.22 4.05
CA LYS A 121 -6.64 4.50 4.36
C LYS A 121 -6.74 4.54 5.87
N HIS A 122 -6.12 5.53 6.51
CA HIS A 122 -6.34 5.73 7.94
C HIS A 122 -7.56 6.63 8.10
N GLU A 123 -8.69 6.08 8.55
CA GLU A 123 -9.77 6.90 9.12
C GLU A 123 -9.45 7.17 10.59
N ASN A 124 -9.91 8.31 11.09
CA ASN A 124 -9.51 8.90 12.37
C ASN A 124 -9.74 7.96 13.56
N TYR A 125 -8.71 7.73 14.38
CA TYR A 125 -8.89 7.18 15.72
C TYR A 125 -9.45 8.28 16.64
N VAL A 126 -10.72 8.16 17.00
CA VAL A 126 -11.25 8.82 18.20
C VAL A 126 -11.03 7.85 19.34
N HIS A 127 -10.06 8.13 20.21
CA HIS A 127 -10.01 7.49 21.53
C HIS A 127 -11.11 8.10 22.39
N HIS A 128 -11.93 7.23 22.99
CA HIS A 128 -12.74 7.54 24.17
C HIS A 128 -11.86 8.06 25.31
#